data_AF-A0A0F8VJ26-F1
#
_entry.id   AF-A0A0F8VJ26-F1
#
_cell.length_a   1.000
_cell.length_b   1.000
_cell.length_c   1.000
_cell.angle_alpha   90.00
_cell.angle_beta   90.00
_cell.angle_gamma   90.00
#
_symmetry.space_group_name_H-M   'P 1'
#
loop_
_entity.id
_entity.type
_entity.pdbx_description
1 polymer ?
#
loop_
_entity_poly.entity_id
_entity_poly.type
_entity_poly.pdbx_seq_one_letter_code
_entity_poly.pdbx_strand_id
1 'polypeptide(L)'
;KCVESLGLPHSAQAHFEGYEREKGKSNLFIVLEKIKSLNLESNQKTGLKIKRDQIIHIAHANSYAFDGDNEDLIKYLNENLNLSAGLSFIGFNKINPLITSDRRLIQSILNVVNTNKLISSAVEFEGDSFASIRNLSKENYNNCNLWANAIDLALNVKNKFQLSFSLNFPNYANITDIPEITTWLISSQARDKFMEGMNENFLKDNKLLNSDEVLNFSDLVCLTRASPAKLLGIGSIKGNLGLGADADINILDININEIDLSQNYERFKKHLENIDFVIKSGKVVKKQNNIDLNVQGNILWSKGKTDPEGRDLIISKKKEFYQKYSSLFYEAYNANVRDKILREIR
;
A
#
# COMPACT_ATOMS: atom_id res chain seq x y z
N LYS A 1 -19.71 0.69 5.23
CA LYS A 1 -20.81 1.32 6.01
C LYS A 1 -20.29 2.09 7.23
N CYS A 2 -19.74 1.44 8.28
CA CYS A 2 -19.29 2.14 9.50
C CYS A 2 -18.24 3.25 9.23
N VAL A 3 -17.20 2.95 8.45
CA VAL A 3 -16.17 3.93 8.04
C VAL A 3 -16.81 5.18 7.40
N GLU A 4 -17.74 4.96 6.48
CA GLU A 4 -18.45 6.04 5.82
C GLU A 4 -19.39 6.78 6.78
N SER A 5 -20.14 6.10 7.66
CA SER A 5 -21.02 6.79 8.62
C SER A 5 -20.24 7.66 9.62
N LEU A 6 -19.05 7.22 10.03
CA LEU A 6 -18.15 7.98 10.91
C LEU A 6 -17.44 9.14 10.20
N GLY A 7 -17.44 9.17 8.86
CA GLY A 7 -16.74 10.20 8.08
C GLY A 7 -15.25 10.21 8.31
N LEU A 8 -14.65 9.01 8.39
CA LEU A 8 -13.21 8.88 8.49
C LEU A 8 -12.52 9.33 7.18
N PRO A 9 -11.34 9.96 7.29
CA PRO A 9 -10.62 10.50 6.14
C PRO A 9 -10.19 9.41 5.15
N HIS A 10 -9.84 8.22 5.65
CA HIS A 10 -9.52 7.06 4.84
C HIS A 10 -10.70 6.07 4.79
N SER A 11 -10.77 5.30 3.70
CA SER A 11 -11.73 4.21 3.48
C SER A 11 -11.39 2.98 4.32
N ALA A 12 -12.24 1.95 4.25
CA ALA A 12 -11.87 0.65 4.79
C ALA A 12 -10.64 0.12 4.04
N GLN A 13 -9.53 -0.12 4.75
CA GLN A 13 -8.37 -0.79 4.21
C GLN A 13 -8.53 -2.30 4.39
N ALA A 14 -8.57 -3.03 3.29
CA ALA A 14 -8.99 -4.41 3.27
C ALA A 14 -7.88 -5.33 2.80
N HIS A 15 -7.65 -6.34 3.62
CA HIS A 15 -6.91 -7.53 3.30
C HIS A 15 -7.92 -8.68 3.15
N PHE A 16 -7.87 -9.42 2.05
CA PHE A 16 -8.69 -10.61 1.81
C PHE A 16 -7.88 -11.87 2.11
N GLU A 17 -8.41 -12.74 2.98
CA GLU A 17 -7.74 -13.96 3.42
C GLU A 17 -7.43 -14.92 2.27
N GLY A 18 -6.28 -15.58 2.35
CA GLY A 18 -5.79 -16.56 1.37
C GLY A 18 -5.14 -15.92 0.15
N TYR A 19 -4.60 -14.71 0.26
CA TYR A 19 -3.83 -14.06 -0.82
C TYR A 19 -2.66 -14.94 -1.29
N GLU A 20 -2.16 -14.69 -2.51
CA GLU A 20 -1.20 -15.53 -3.25
C GLU A 20 -1.75 -16.91 -3.67
N ARG A 21 -3.06 -17.13 -3.53
CA ARG A 21 -3.75 -18.38 -3.92
C ARG A 21 -5.12 -18.06 -4.54
N GLU A 22 -5.70 -19.07 -5.18
CA GLU A 22 -7.05 -19.03 -5.74
C GLU A 22 -8.10 -18.56 -4.73
N LYS A 23 -7.98 -18.99 -3.47
CA LYS A 23 -8.93 -18.60 -2.44
C LYS A 23 -8.95 -17.09 -2.19
N GLY A 24 -7.79 -16.43 -2.23
CA GLY A 24 -7.68 -14.98 -2.11
C GLY A 24 -8.35 -14.26 -3.28
N LYS A 25 -8.11 -14.72 -4.52
CA LYS A 25 -8.78 -14.18 -5.73
C LYS A 25 -10.30 -14.29 -5.61
N SER A 26 -10.80 -15.48 -5.24
CA SER A 26 -12.23 -15.73 -5.04
C SER A 26 -12.81 -14.83 -3.95
N ASN A 27 -12.15 -14.72 -2.79
CA ASN A 27 -12.61 -13.89 -1.68
C ASN A 27 -12.65 -12.40 -2.04
N LEU A 28 -11.66 -11.89 -2.79
CA LEU A 28 -11.64 -10.53 -3.30
C LEU A 28 -12.92 -10.23 -4.09
N PHE A 29 -13.22 -11.01 -5.12
CA PHE A 29 -14.37 -10.74 -5.99
C PHE A 29 -15.71 -10.91 -5.26
N ILE A 30 -15.85 -11.88 -4.35
CA ILE A 30 -17.06 -12.03 -3.52
C ILE A 30 -17.31 -10.75 -2.71
N VAL A 31 -16.27 -10.18 -2.09
CA VAL A 31 -16.42 -8.96 -1.29
C VAL A 31 -16.66 -7.74 -2.17
N LEU A 32 -15.98 -7.63 -3.31
CA LEU A 32 -16.19 -6.53 -4.25
C LEU A 32 -17.63 -6.51 -4.77
N GLU A 33 -18.18 -7.66 -5.19
CA GLU A 33 -19.58 -7.78 -5.60
C GLU A 33 -20.54 -7.42 -4.48
N LYS A 34 -20.23 -7.84 -3.25
CA LYS A 34 -21.04 -7.45 -2.09
C LYS A 34 -21.00 -5.95 -1.89
N ILE A 35 -19.83 -5.32 -1.97
CA ILE A 35 -19.67 -3.87 -1.82
C ILE A 35 -20.44 -3.11 -2.90
N LYS A 36 -20.35 -3.55 -4.15
CA LYS A 36 -21.11 -3.00 -5.27
C LYS A 36 -22.61 -3.07 -5.00
N SER A 37 -23.13 -4.21 -4.53
CA SER A 37 -24.55 -4.37 -4.20
C SER A 37 -25.06 -3.46 -3.07
N LEU A 38 -24.16 -2.92 -2.24
CA LEU A 38 -24.54 -2.00 -1.17
C LEU A 38 -24.76 -0.56 -1.65
N ASN A 39 -24.39 -0.23 -2.90
CA ASN A 39 -24.52 1.12 -3.49
C ASN A 39 -24.06 2.22 -2.52
N LEU A 40 -22.89 2.02 -1.91
CA LEU A 40 -22.33 2.99 -0.97
C LEU A 40 -21.63 4.11 -1.74
N GLU A 41 -21.93 5.33 -1.34
CA GLU A 41 -21.16 6.50 -1.74
C GLU A 41 -20.07 6.78 -0.70
N SER A 42 -18.91 7.28 -1.16
CA SER A 42 -17.87 7.78 -0.27
C SER A 42 -18.36 9.01 0.47
N ASN A 43 -18.02 9.11 1.75
CA ASN A 43 -18.64 10.11 2.61
C ASN A 43 -18.26 11.55 2.22
N GLN A 44 -19.28 12.33 1.84
CA GLN A 44 -19.22 13.76 1.56
C GLN A 44 -19.11 14.67 2.81
N LYS A 45 -19.40 14.16 4.01
CA LYS A 45 -19.43 14.90 5.31
C LYS A 45 -18.05 15.17 5.90
N THR A 46 -16.97 14.76 5.24
CA THR A 46 -15.61 15.13 5.66
C THR A 46 -15.43 16.64 5.47
N GLY A 47 -14.75 17.30 6.41
CA GLY A 47 -14.39 18.74 6.29
C GLY A 47 -13.24 19.00 5.31
N LEU A 48 -12.77 17.93 4.65
CA LEU A 48 -11.57 17.93 3.83
C LEU A 48 -11.82 18.70 2.52
N LYS A 49 -10.86 19.56 2.18
CA LYS A 49 -10.85 20.27 0.88
C LYS A 49 -10.68 19.33 -0.30
N ILE A 50 -9.81 18.32 -0.16
CA ILE A 50 -9.61 17.26 -1.15
C ILE A 50 -10.24 16.00 -0.60
N LYS A 51 -11.30 15.52 -1.27
CA LYS A 51 -12.04 14.33 -0.86
C LYS A 51 -11.51 13.08 -1.57
N ARG A 52 -11.67 11.95 -0.90
CA ARG A 52 -11.40 10.62 -1.44
C ARG A 52 -12.64 10.11 -2.18
N ASP A 53 -12.44 9.33 -3.24
CA ASP A 53 -13.55 8.75 -4.02
C ASP A 53 -13.89 7.34 -3.53
N GLN A 54 -12.89 6.62 -3.03
CA GLN A 54 -13.01 5.20 -2.72
C GLN A 54 -13.79 4.94 -1.44
N ILE A 55 -14.52 3.82 -1.37
CA ILE A 55 -15.15 3.28 -0.16
C ILE A 55 -14.37 2.10 0.45
N ILE A 56 -13.46 1.52 -0.34
CA ILE A 56 -12.54 0.45 0.07
C ILE A 56 -11.19 0.65 -0.63
N HIS A 57 -10.13 0.27 0.08
CA HIS A 57 -8.77 0.19 -0.42
C HIS A 57 -8.27 -1.25 -0.30
N ILE A 58 -7.99 -1.89 -1.44
CA ILE A 58 -7.45 -3.25 -1.52
C ILE A 58 -5.95 -3.18 -1.16
N ALA A 59 -5.56 -3.75 -0.03
CA ALA A 59 -4.15 -3.86 0.33
C ALA A 59 -3.45 -4.88 -0.58
N HIS A 60 -2.19 -4.62 -0.96
CA HIS A 60 -1.32 -5.57 -1.67
C HIS A 60 -1.99 -6.33 -2.83
N ALA A 61 -2.52 -5.59 -3.78
CA ALA A 61 -3.36 -6.09 -4.86
C ALA A 61 -2.65 -7.06 -5.82
N ASN A 62 -1.32 -6.95 -5.98
CA ASN A 62 -0.54 -7.89 -6.79
C ASN A 62 -0.73 -9.36 -6.38
N SER A 63 -1.10 -9.59 -5.13
CA SER A 63 -1.24 -10.92 -4.54
C SER A 63 -2.58 -11.61 -4.81
N TYR A 64 -3.55 -10.92 -5.42
CA TYR A 64 -4.87 -11.50 -5.69
C TYR A 64 -5.02 -12.11 -7.09
N ALA A 65 -4.07 -11.88 -7.99
CA ALA A 65 -3.99 -12.55 -9.29
C ALA A 65 -2.90 -13.64 -9.27
N PHE A 66 -3.07 -14.66 -8.43
CA PHE A 66 -2.04 -15.71 -8.25
C PHE A 66 -1.66 -16.44 -9.56
N ASP A 67 -2.58 -16.47 -10.52
CA ASP A 67 -2.47 -17.04 -11.85
C ASP A 67 -1.80 -16.11 -12.87
N GLY A 68 -1.41 -14.90 -12.46
CA GLY A 68 -0.80 -13.90 -13.35
C GLY A 68 -1.80 -13.12 -14.20
N ASP A 69 -3.11 -13.28 -13.95
CA ASP A 69 -4.16 -12.61 -14.71
C ASP A 69 -4.91 -11.55 -13.90
N ASN A 70 -4.63 -10.28 -14.19
CA ASN A 70 -5.30 -9.14 -13.57
C ASN A 70 -6.46 -8.57 -14.41
N GLU A 71 -6.81 -9.15 -15.57
CA GLU A 71 -7.79 -8.54 -16.49
C GLU A 71 -9.09 -8.15 -15.79
N ASP A 72 -9.65 -9.08 -15.01
CA ASP A 72 -10.86 -8.85 -14.24
C ASP A 72 -10.69 -7.74 -13.20
N LEU A 73 -9.57 -7.71 -12.47
CA LEU A 73 -9.32 -6.69 -11.45
C LEU A 73 -9.08 -5.31 -12.06
N ILE A 74 -8.33 -5.23 -13.15
CA ILE A 74 -8.08 -4.00 -13.91
C ILE A 74 -9.40 -3.45 -14.45
N LYS A 75 -10.20 -4.31 -15.09
CA LYS A 75 -11.54 -3.95 -15.57
C LYS A 75 -12.41 -3.45 -14.42
N TYR A 76 -12.42 -4.15 -13.29
CA TYR A 76 -13.21 -3.79 -12.13
C TYR A 76 -12.81 -2.42 -11.56
N LEU A 77 -11.51 -2.14 -11.41
CA LEU A 77 -11.02 -0.84 -10.95
C LEU A 77 -11.40 0.28 -11.94
N ASN A 78 -11.21 0.04 -13.23
CA ASN A 78 -11.51 1.02 -14.29
C ASN A 78 -13.01 1.35 -14.40
N GLU A 79 -13.90 0.38 -14.13
CA GLU A 79 -15.36 0.57 -14.16
C GLU A 79 -15.90 1.18 -12.85
N ASN A 80 -15.13 1.16 -11.76
CA ASN A 80 -15.61 1.53 -10.42
C ASN A 80 -14.62 2.48 -9.71
N LEU A 81 -14.82 3.79 -9.89
CA LEU A 81 -13.98 4.84 -9.30
C LEU A 81 -14.01 4.89 -7.76
N ASN A 82 -15.00 4.25 -7.13
CA ASN A 82 -15.10 4.14 -5.68
C ASN A 82 -14.24 3.00 -5.09
N LEU A 83 -13.31 2.42 -5.87
CA LEU A 83 -12.36 1.42 -5.42
C LEU A 83 -10.94 1.93 -5.61
N SER A 84 -10.04 1.44 -4.77
CA SER A 84 -8.61 1.73 -4.87
C SER A 84 -7.77 0.53 -4.45
N ALA A 85 -6.49 0.53 -4.80
CA ALA A 85 -5.58 -0.57 -4.52
C ALA A 85 -4.15 -0.08 -4.18
N GLY A 86 -3.50 -0.76 -3.25
CA GLY A 86 -2.05 -0.68 -3.04
C GLY A 86 -1.36 -1.77 -3.85
N LEU A 87 -0.41 -1.40 -4.70
CA LEU A 87 0.16 -2.29 -5.71
C LEU A 87 1.02 -3.41 -5.12
N SER A 88 1.88 -3.06 -4.15
CA SER A 88 2.79 -3.98 -3.46
C SER A 88 3.80 -4.68 -4.36
N PHE A 89 4.74 -3.90 -4.88
CA PHE A 89 5.87 -4.40 -5.67
C PHE A 89 6.78 -5.33 -4.86
N ILE A 90 7.44 -6.23 -5.58
CA ILE A 90 8.34 -7.23 -5.00
C ILE A 90 9.80 -6.97 -5.40
N GLY A 91 10.73 -7.18 -4.48
CA GLY A 91 12.16 -6.90 -4.66
C GLY A 91 13.03 -8.14 -4.86
N PHE A 92 12.46 -9.36 -4.84
CA PHE A 92 13.20 -10.63 -4.97
C PHE A 92 14.38 -10.80 -4.00
N ASN A 93 14.26 -10.27 -2.77
CA ASN A 93 15.32 -10.42 -1.78
C ASN A 93 15.47 -11.90 -1.37
N LYS A 94 16.71 -12.33 -1.08
CA LYS A 94 16.97 -13.71 -0.63
C LYS A 94 16.30 -14.02 0.71
N ILE A 95 16.25 -13.03 1.60
CA ILE A 95 15.61 -13.11 2.91
C ILE A 95 14.50 -12.05 2.93
N ASN A 96 13.24 -12.47 2.87
CA ASN A 96 12.10 -11.58 3.08
C ASN A 96 11.39 -11.96 4.38
N PRO A 97 11.27 -11.03 5.34
CA PRO A 97 10.36 -11.21 6.45
C PRO A 97 8.93 -11.37 5.92
N LEU A 98 8.14 -12.21 6.57
CA LEU A 98 6.70 -12.32 6.35
C LEU A 98 6.02 -12.01 7.68
N ILE A 99 5.22 -10.95 7.72
CA ILE A 99 4.42 -10.52 8.86
C ILE A 99 2.99 -10.36 8.37
N THR A 100 2.07 -11.16 8.92
CA THR A 100 0.69 -11.23 8.46
C THR A 100 -0.25 -11.69 9.56
N SER A 101 -1.52 -11.31 9.48
CA SER A 101 -2.61 -11.87 10.30
C SER A 101 -3.37 -13.00 9.58
N ASP A 102 -2.96 -13.35 8.36
CA ASP A 102 -3.66 -14.32 7.51
C ASP A 102 -3.29 -15.77 7.83
N ARG A 103 -4.21 -16.46 8.49
CA ARG A 103 -4.08 -17.88 8.83
C ARG A 103 -4.00 -18.78 7.60
N ARG A 104 -4.75 -18.47 6.53
CA ARG A 104 -4.81 -19.29 5.31
C ARG A 104 -3.51 -19.21 4.54
N LEU A 105 -2.93 -18.01 4.42
CA LEU A 105 -1.62 -17.87 3.81
C LEU A 105 -0.59 -18.70 4.58
N ILE A 106 -0.53 -18.52 5.91
CA ILE A 106 0.45 -19.21 6.75
C ILE A 106 0.30 -20.72 6.65
N GLN A 107 -0.93 -21.25 6.69
CA GLN A 107 -1.17 -22.68 6.48
C GLN A 107 -0.63 -23.16 5.13
N SER A 108 -0.82 -22.37 4.06
CA SER A 108 -0.31 -22.73 2.73
C SER A 108 1.21 -22.71 2.64
N ILE A 109 1.88 -21.86 3.40
CA ILE A 109 3.35 -21.75 3.45
C ILE A 109 3.94 -22.87 4.30
N LEU A 110 3.32 -23.21 5.43
CA LEU A 110 3.76 -24.33 6.27
C LEU A 110 3.66 -25.68 5.55
N ASN A 111 2.64 -25.85 4.69
CA ASN A 111 2.44 -27.07 3.93
C ASN A 111 3.48 -27.26 2.81
N VAL A 112 4.23 -26.23 2.44
CA VAL A 112 5.28 -26.27 1.40
C VAL A 112 6.62 -26.07 2.10
N VAL A 113 7.21 -27.16 2.61
CA VAL A 113 8.55 -27.29 3.23
C VAL A 113 9.27 -25.95 3.45
N ASN A 114 8.72 -25.08 4.30
CA ASN A 114 9.41 -23.87 4.73
C ASN A 114 10.25 -24.30 5.93
N THR A 115 11.56 -24.33 5.77
CA THR A 115 12.49 -24.71 6.84
C THR A 115 12.62 -23.62 7.91
N ASN A 116 12.05 -22.43 7.67
CA ASN A 116 12.11 -21.32 8.60
C ASN A 116 11.07 -21.45 9.72
N LYS A 117 11.46 -21.04 10.92
CA LYS A 117 10.58 -21.05 12.09
C LYS A 117 9.40 -20.07 11.91
N LEU A 118 8.25 -20.46 12.45
CA LEU A 118 7.07 -19.61 12.57
C LEU A 118 6.98 -19.08 14.00
N ILE A 119 6.85 -17.77 14.14
CA ILE A 119 6.41 -17.11 15.36
C ILE A 119 4.92 -16.84 15.20
N SER A 120 4.11 -17.31 16.13
CA SER A 120 2.68 -17.04 16.19
C SER A 120 2.32 -16.37 17.50
N SER A 121 1.40 -15.42 17.44
CA SER A 121 0.80 -14.75 18.60
C SER A 121 -0.68 -14.55 18.31
N ALA A 122 -1.53 -14.90 19.28
CA ALA A 122 -2.94 -14.58 19.24
C ALA A 122 -3.22 -13.49 20.27
N VAL A 123 -3.86 -12.41 19.84
CA VAL A 123 -4.32 -11.31 20.69
C VAL A 123 -5.81 -11.48 20.91
N GLU A 124 -6.18 -11.67 22.18
CA GLU A 124 -7.54 -11.91 22.63
C GLU A 124 -8.51 -10.88 22.05
N PHE A 125 -9.59 -11.34 21.40
CA PHE A 125 -10.63 -10.53 20.74
C PHE A 125 -10.21 -9.60 19.60
N GLU A 126 -8.92 -9.54 19.24
CA GLU A 126 -8.41 -8.62 18.22
C GLU A 126 -7.96 -9.35 16.96
N GLY A 127 -7.24 -10.48 17.11
CA GLY A 127 -6.78 -11.29 15.97
C GLY A 127 -5.44 -11.96 16.22
N ASP A 128 -4.94 -12.63 15.17
CA ASP A 128 -3.66 -13.32 15.23
C ASP A 128 -2.59 -12.55 14.45
N SER A 129 -1.34 -12.73 14.85
CA SER A 129 -0.16 -12.25 14.15
C SER A 129 0.81 -13.41 13.97
N PHE A 130 1.33 -13.50 12.76
CA PHE A 130 2.31 -14.50 12.34
C PHE A 130 3.54 -13.80 11.78
N ALA A 131 4.71 -14.27 12.19
CA ALA A 131 5.97 -13.82 11.65
C ALA A 131 6.85 -15.01 11.23
N SER A 132 7.41 -14.96 10.03
CA SER A 132 8.36 -15.94 9.54
C SER A 132 9.30 -15.29 8.53
N ILE A 133 10.12 -16.10 7.86
CA ILE A 133 11.00 -15.69 6.78
C ILE A 133 10.69 -16.57 5.57
N ARG A 134 10.73 -15.96 4.38
CA ARG A 134 10.61 -16.66 3.10
C ARG A 134 11.59 -16.11 2.07
N ASN A 135 11.84 -16.89 1.04
CA ASN A 135 12.69 -16.50 -0.08
C ASN A 135 11.81 -16.17 -1.28
N LEU A 136 12.00 -14.99 -1.88
CA LEU A 136 11.37 -14.65 -3.16
C LEU A 136 12.44 -14.77 -4.25
N SER A 137 12.27 -15.73 -5.15
CA SER A 137 13.22 -16.05 -6.22
C SER A 137 12.63 -15.80 -7.61
N LYS A 138 13.45 -15.27 -8.52
CA LYS A 138 13.15 -15.11 -9.96
C LYS A 138 12.99 -16.44 -10.69
N GLU A 139 13.48 -17.54 -10.13
CA GLU A 139 13.30 -18.88 -10.69
C GLU A 139 11.92 -19.46 -10.36
N ASN A 140 11.19 -18.86 -9.40
CA ASN A 140 9.88 -19.32 -8.99
C ASN A 140 8.79 -18.61 -9.81
N TYR A 141 7.98 -19.40 -10.52
CA TYR A 141 6.88 -18.93 -11.36
C TYR A 141 5.91 -17.99 -10.63
N ASN A 142 5.44 -18.38 -9.44
CA ASN A 142 4.47 -17.57 -8.68
C ASN A 142 5.05 -16.23 -8.23
N ASN A 143 6.33 -16.21 -7.82
CA ASN A 143 6.98 -14.95 -7.47
C ASN A 143 7.12 -14.04 -8.69
N CYS A 144 7.40 -14.59 -9.88
CA CYS A 144 7.41 -13.81 -11.11
C CYS A 144 6.03 -13.21 -11.43
N ASN A 145 4.95 -13.98 -11.23
CA ASN A 145 3.58 -13.45 -11.35
C ASN A 145 3.32 -12.31 -10.35
N LEU A 146 3.72 -12.44 -9.09
CA LEU A 146 3.58 -11.36 -8.09
C LEU A 146 4.30 -10.07 -8.51
N TRP A 147 5.45 -10.18 -9.18
CA TRP A 147 6.19 -9.05 -9.74
C TRP A 147 5.43 -8.43 -10.90
N ALA A 148 5.03 -9.24 -11.87
CA ALA A 148 4.33 -8.79 -13.06
C ALA A 148 3.00 -8.12 -12.72
N ASN A 149 2.24 -8.68 -11.77
CA ASN A 149 0.93 -8.17 -11.39
C ASN A 149 0.98 -6.73 -10.86
N ALA A 150 1.98 -6.39 -10.05
CA ALA A 150 2.11 -5.04 -9.53
C ALA A 150 2.36 -4.02 -10.66
N ILE A 151 3.15 -4.39 -11.67
CA ILE A 151 3.46 -3.57 -12.83
C ILE A 151 2.25 -3.47 -13.76
N ASP A 152 1.61 -4.60 -14.06
CA ASP A 152 0.43 -4.69 -14.92
C ASP A 152 -0.72 -3.81 -14.40
N LEU A 153 -1.03 -3.91 -13.10
CA LEU A 153 -1.97 -3.00 -12.44
C LEU A 153 -1.53 -1.53 -12.55
N ALA A 154 -0.25 -1.24 -12.32
CA ALA A 154 0.28 0.12 -12.39
C ALA A 154 0.14 0.74 -13.77
N LEU A 155 0.34 -0.04 -14.84
CA LEU A 155 0.27 0.43 -16.23
C LEU A 155 -1.18 0.51 -16.72
N ASN A 156 -1.99 -0.51 -16.47
CA ASN A 156 -3.27 -0.71 -17.16
C ASN A 156 -4.51 -0.18 -16.41
N VAL A 157 -4.40 0.17 -15.12
CA VAL A 157 -5.45 0.95 -14.45
C VAL A 157 -5.37 2.40 -14.91
N LYS A 158 -6.41 2.89 -15.57
CA LYS A 158 -6.42 4.18 -16.27
C LYS A 158 -6.31 5.36 -15.31
N ASN A 159 -7.04 5.33 -14.21
CA ASN A 159 -7.01 6.41 -13.23
C ASN A 159 -5.98 6.12 -12.13
N LYS A 160 -4.81 6.77 -12.20
CA LYS A 160 -3.73 6.59 -11.22
C LYS A 160 -4.10 7.04 -9.81
N PHE A 161 -5.15 7.87 -9.63
CA PHE A 161 -5.67 8.23 -8.31
C PHE A 161 -6.39 7.08 -7.58
N GLN A 162 -6.62 5.94 -8.23
CA GLN A 162 -7.10 4.72 -7.58
C GLN A 162 -5.96 3.85 -7.04
N LEU A 163 -4.71 4.15 -7.39
CA LEU A 163 -3.58 3.30 -7.05
C LEU A 163 -2.62 3.97 -6.08
N SER A 164 -2.00 3.18 -5.21
CA SER A 164 -0.88 3.64 -4.39
C SER A 164 0.33 2.74 -4.62
N PHE A 165 1.48 3.36 -4.83
CA PHE A 165 2.76 2.66 -4.77
C PHE A 165 2.94 2.11 -3.34
N SER A 166 3.10 0.80 -3.22
CA SER A 166 3.36 0.13 -1.95
C SER A 166 4.32 -1.03 -2.16
N LEU A 167 4.91 -1.51 -1.07
CA LEU A 167 5.83 -2.66 -1.05
C LEU A 167 5.35 -3.79 -0.13
N ASN A 168 4.20 -3.59 0.54
CA ASN A 168 3.79 -4.38 1.70
C ASN A 168 4.95 -4.57 2.71
N PHE A 169 5.82 -3.56 2.86
CA PHE A 169 7.09 -3.71 3.59
C PHE A 169 6.84 -4.26 5.00
N PRO A 170 7.58 -5.29 5.44
CA PRO A 170 8.73 -5.93 4.77
C PRO A 170 8.42 -7.16 3.90
N ASN A 171 7.14 -7.46 3.63
CA ASN A 171 6.67 -8.75 3.08
C ASN A 171 7.09 -9.07 1.64
N TYR A 172 7.30 -8.05 0.80
CA TYR A 172 7.63 -8.24 -0.63
C TYR A 172 8.92 -7.55 -1.09
N ALA A 173 9.24 -6.39 -0.54
CA ALA A 173 10.42 -5.62 -0.92
C ALA A 173 10.91 -4.76 0.24
N ASN A 174 12.19 -4.38 0.20
CA ASN A 174 12.80 -3.42 1.10
C ASN A 174 12.56 -1.98 0.62
N ILE A 175 12.61 -1.01 1.53
CA ILE A 175 12.50 0.42 1.19
C ILE A 175 13.62 0.84 0.23
N THR A 176 14.79 0.19 0.30
CA THR A 176 15.93 0.41 -0.59
C THR A 176 15.69 -0.05 -2.02
N ASP A 177 14.66 -0.85 -2.27
CA ASP A 177 14.36 -1.38 -3.61
C ASP A 177 13.55 -0.38 -4.46
N ILE A 178 13.02 0.69 -3.84
CA ILE A 178 12.17 1.69 -4.51
C ILE A 178 12.80 2.27 -5.79
N PRO A 179 14.09 2.67 -5.81
CA PRO A 179 14.72 3.20 -7.02
C PRO A 179 14.72 2.20 -8.18
N GLU A 180 15.07 0.94 -7.93
CA GLU A 180 15.04 -0.14 -8.94
C GLU A 180 13.61 -0.40 -9.43
N ILE A 181 12.66 -0.58 -8.51
CA ILE A 181 11.25 -0.83 -8.82
C ILE A 181 10.67 0.29 -9.70
N THR A 182 11.08 1.53 -9.43
CA THR A 182 10.62 2.69 -10.21
C THR A 182 11.06 2.61 -11.67
N THR A 183 12.22 2.01 -11.97
CA THR A 183 12.70 1.86 -13.35
C THR A 183 11.76 1.00 -14.20
N TRP A 184 11.18 -0.05 -13.62
CA TRP A 184 10.26 -0.95 -14.30
C TRP A 184 8.96 -0.26 -14.75
N LEU A 185 8.57 0.80 -14.04
CA LEU A 185 7.38 1.57 -14.36
C LEU A 185 7.59 2.57 -15.50
N ILE A 186 8.83 3.03 -15.72
CA ILE A 186 9.13 4.12 -16.67
C ILE A 186 9.89 3.65 -17.91
N SER A 187 10.39 2.41 -17.93
CA SER A 187 11.21 1.88 -19.02
C SER A 187 10.91 0.40 -19.29
N SER A 188 10.49 0.08 -20.52
CA SER A 188 10.35 -1.30 -20.98
C SER A 188 11.70 -2.01 -21.03
N GLN A 189 12.77 -1.34 -21.49
CA GLN A 189 14.13 -1.88 -21.48
C GLN A 189 14.60 -2.28 -20.07
N ALA A 190 14.27 -1.49 -19.05
CA ALA A 190 14.57 -1.85 -17.67
C ALA A 190 13.83 -3.12 -17.24
N ARG A 191 12.55 -3.28 -17.65
CA ARG A 191 11.79 -4.51 -17.39
C ARG A 191 12.39 -5.70 -18.13
N ASP A 192 12.74 -5.56 -19.40
CA ASP A 192 13.30 -6.64 -20.21
C ASP A 192 14.62 -7.15 -19.62
N LYS A 193 15.52 -6.22 -19.29
CA LYS A 193 16.77 -6.52 -18.58
C LYS A 193 16.50 -7.18 -17.23
N PHE A 194 15.50 -6.72 -16.48
CA PHE A 194 15.14 -7.34 -15.22
C PHE A 194 14.50 -8.72 -15.39
N MET A 195 13.85 -9.02 -16.52
CA MET A 195 13.26 -10.32 -16.81
C MET A 195 14.32 -11.37 -17.19
N GLU A 196 15.56 -10.97 -17.51
CA GLU A 196 16.65 -11.91 -17.76
C GLU A 196 16.86 -12.89 -16.59
N GLY A 197 16.85 -14.19 -16.89
CA GLY A 197 16.99 -15.27 -15.91
C GLY A 197 15.76 -15.49 -15.01
N MET A 198 14.60 -14.91 -15.34
CA MET A 198 13.34 -15.32 -14.72
C MET A 198 12.90 -16.71 -15.20
N ASN A 199 11.96 -17.31 -14.46
CA ASN A 199 11.37 -18.61 -14.77
C ASN A 199 10.90 -18.69 -16.23
N GLU A 200 11.31 -19.74 -16.95
CA GLU A 200 11.04 -19.90 -18.38
C GLU A 200 9.54 -20.00 -18.72
N ASN A 201 8.74 -20.64 -17.87
CA ASN A 201 7.29 -20.74 -18.10
C ASN A 201 6.62 -19.38 -17.93
N PHE A 202 7.06 -18.60 -16.93
CA PHE A 202 6.60 -17.23 -16.77
C PHE A 202 6.92 -16.38 -18.01
N LEU A 203 8.15 -16.47 -18.53
CA LEU A 203 8.55 -15.69 -19.70
C LEU A 203 7.73 -16.04 -20.96
N LYS A 204 7.25 -17.29 -21.11
CA LYS A 204 6.40 -17.69 -22.25
C LYS A 204 5.00 -17.09 -22.20
N ASP A 205 4.45 -16.93 -20.99
CA ASP A 205 3.03 -16.60 -20.78
C ASP A 205 2.80 -15.13 -20.35
N ASN A 206 3.86 -14.43 -19.93
CA ASN A 206 3.76 -13.09 -19.35
C ASN A 206 3.44 -11.99 -20.38
N LYS A 207 2.34 -11.27 -20.14
CA LYS A 207 1.86 -10.14 -20.97
C LYS A 207 2.78 -8.91 -20.96
N LEU A 208 3.66 -8.77 -19.96
CA LEU A 208 4.62 -7.66 -19.94
C LEU A 208 5.77 -7.84 -20.92
N LEU A 209 6.02 -9.07 -21.39
CA LEU A 209 7.02 -9.34 -22.41
C LEU A 209 6.58 -8.69 -23.72
N ASN A 210 7.43 -7.84 -24.30
CA ASN A 210 7.14 -7.03 -25.50
C ASN A 210 6.09 -5.91 -25.31
N SER A 211 5.72 -5.58 -24.08
CA SER A 211 4.90 -4.38 -23.82
C SER A 211 5.79 -3.14 -23.71
N ASP A 212 5.55 -2.16 -24.57
CA ASP A 212 6.22 -0.85 -24.55
C ASP A 212 5.54 0.16 -23.61
N GLU A 213 4.44 -0.22 -22.96
CA GLU A 213 3.69 0.66 -22.06
C GLU A 213 4.54 1.08 -20.85
N VAL A 214 4.60 2.38 -20.58
CA VAL A 214 5.34 2.96 -19.46
C VAL A 214 4.58 4.14 -18.87
N LEU A 215 4.80 4.41 -17.58
CA LEU A 215 4.33 5.61 -16.93
C LEU A 215 5.17 6.80 -17.36
N ASN A 216 4.49 7.90 -17.71
CA ASN A 216 5.15 9.20 -17.75
C ASN A 216 5.47 9.68 -16.32
N PHE A 217 6.30 10.73 -16.22
CA PHE A 217 6.72 11.27 -14.92
C PHE A 217 5.55 11.75 -14.05
N SER A 218 4.51 12.33 -14.65
CA SER A 218 3.33 12.80 -13.92
C SER A 218 2.55 11.64 -13.29
N ASP A 219 2.36 10.55 -14.04
CA ASP A 219 1.70 9.34 -13.53
C ASP A 219 2.52 8.70 -12.42
N LEU A 220 3.85 8.66 -12.57
CA LEU A 220 4.74 8.20 -11.50
C LEU A 220 4.56 9.05 -10.24
N VAL A 221 4.61 10.38 -10.33
CA VAL A 221 4.41 11.30 -9.19
C VAL A 221 3.02 11.12 -8.58
N CYS A 222 1.99 10.95 -9.41
CA CYS A 222 0.63 10.69 -8.95
C CYS A 222 0.58 9.41 -8.12
N LEU A 223 1.07 8.29 -8.67
CA LEU A 223 1.02 6.97 -8.06
C LEU A 223 1.74 6.90 -6.69
N THR A 224 2.81 7.68 -6.55
CA THR A 224 3.72 7.60 -5.40
C THR A 224 3.46 8.68 -4.34
N ARG A 225 2.85 9.82 -4.69
CA ARG A 225 2.71 10.98 -3.80
C ARG A 225 1.26 11.47 -3.73
N ALA A 226 0.70 11.92 -4.85
CA ALA A 226 -0.62 12.57 -4.86
C ALA A 226 -1.75 11.60 -4.53
N SER A 227 -1.75 10.41 -5.16
CA SER A 227 -2.76 9.39 -4.96
C SER A 227 -2.74 8.83 -3.54
N PRO A 228 -1.62 8.34 -2.97
CA PRO A 228 -1.60 7.90 -1.57
C PRO A 228 -2.10 8.95 -0.58
N ALA A 229 -1.72 10.23 -0.77
CA ALA A 229 -2.19 11.32 0.09
C ALA A 229 -3.70 11.56 -0.04
N LYS A 230 -4.24 11.54 -1.27
CA LYS A 230 -5.69 11.64 -1.52
C LYS A 230 -6.44 10.47 -0.91
N LEU A 231 -5.97 9.23 -1.13
CA LEU A 231 -6.59 8.01 -0.62
C LEU A 231 -6.66 8.02 0.91
N LEU A 232 -5.60 8.47 1.60
CA LEU A 232 -5.55 8.62 3.06
C LEU A 232 -6.39 9.79 3.61
N GLY A 233 -6.95 10.63 2.74
CA GLY A 233 -7.72 11.82 3.14
C GLY A 233 -6.84 12.96 3.70
N ILE A 234 -5.57 13.01 3.30
CA ILE A 234 -4.60 14.05 3.70
C ILE A 234 -4.09 14.84 2.49
N GLY A 235 -4.74 14.71 1.33
CA GLY A 235 -4.33 15.34 0.08
C GLY A 235 -4.29 16.87 0.11
N SER A 236 -4.97 17.52 1.07
CA SER A 236 -4.89 18.98 1.27
C SER A 236 -3.57 19.43 1.90
N ILE A 237 -2.90 18.55 2.66
CA ILE A 237 -1.67 18.88 3.41
C ILE A 237 -0.45 18.05 2.97
N LYS A 238 -0.65 16.97 2.21
CA LYS A 238 0.39 16.05 1.72
C LYS A 238 0.20 15.72 0.25
N GLY A 239 1.28 15.25 -0.38
CA GLY A 239 1.28 14.74 -1.75
C GLY A 239 1.11 15.81 -2.83
N ASN A 240 1.26 17.10 -2.49
CA ASN A 240 1.16 18.23 -3.41
C ASN A 240 2.09 19.39 -2.97
N LEU A 241 2.32 20.35 -3.86
CA LEU A 241 3.14 21.55 -3.64
C LEU A 241 2.33 22.85 -3.61
N GLY A 242 1.00 22.76 -3.47
CA GLY A 242 0.11 23.90 -3.46
C GLY A 242 0.16 24.71 -2.16
N LEU A 243 -0.38 25.93 -2.19
CA LEU A 243 -0.50 26.76 -1.00
C LEU A 243 -1.30 26.04 0.10
N GLY A 244 -0.71 25.99 1.31
CA GLY A 244 -1.29 25.31 2.47
C GLY A 244 -0.86 23.85 2.65
N ALA A 245 -0.12 23.27 1.70
CA ALA A 245 0.54 21.99 1.89
C ALA A 245 1.71 22.10 2.89
N ASP A 246 1.99 21.01 3.61
CA ASP A 246 3.23 20.94 4.37
C ASP A 246 4.42 20.96 3.39
N ALA A 247 5.47 21.71 3.73
CA ALA A 247 6.70 21.77 2.95
C ALA A 247 7.54 20.48 3.11
N ASP A 248 7.03 19.38 2.54
CA ASP A 248 7.66 18.08 2.39
C ASP A 248 8.08 17.90 0.92
N ILE A 249 9.35 18.13 0.62
CA ILE A 249 9.85 18.30 -0.75
C ILE A 249 11.11 17.46 -0.96
N ASN A 250 11.15 16.70 -2.06
CA ASN A 250 12.36 16.08 -2.57
C ASN A 250 12.82 16.83 -3.82
N ILE A 251 14.09 17.22 -3.86
CA ILE A 251 14.70 17.89 -5.01
C ILE A 251 15.76 16.95 -5.57
N LEU A 252 15.62 16.63 -6.85
CA LEU A 252 16.54 15.80 -7.62
C LEU A 252 17.22 16.67 -8.66
N ASP A 253 18.52 16.52 -8.85
CA ASP A 253 19.29 17.21 -9.89
C ASP A 253 19.08 16.57 -11.27
N ILE A 254 17.85 16.63 -11.77
CA ILE A 254 17.47 16.10 -13.09
C ILE A 254 16.48 17.05 -13.77
N ASN A 255 16.81 17.47 -15.00
CA ASN A 255 15.89 18.23 -15.83
C ASN A 255 15.08 17.28 -16.72
N ILE A 256 13.84 16.98 -16.32
CA ILE A 256 12.94 16.06 -17.02
C ILE A 256 12.52 16.53 -18.43
N ASN A 257 12.75 17.81 -18.78
CA ASN A 257 12.46 18.34 -20.11
C ASN A 257 13.61 18.09 -21.11
N GLU A 258 14.79 17.72 -20.62
CA GLU A 258 16.01 17.54 -21.43
C GLU A 258 16.43 16.06 -21.51
N ILE A 259 15.70 15.15 -20.86
CA ILE A 259 16.04 13.74 -20.80
C ILE A 259 14.81 12.85 -20.94
N ASP A 260 14.92 11.86 -21.82
CA ASP A 260 13.95 10.77 -21.88
C ASP A 260 14.25 9.77 -20.75
N LEU A 261 13.39 9.77 -19.73
CA LEU A 261 13.52 8.88 -18.58
C LEU A 261 13.40 7.39 -18.95
N SER A 262 12.68 7.06 -20.04
CA SER A 262 12.50 5.67 -20.48
C SER A 262 13.80 5.07 -21.04
N GLN A 263 14.62 5.89 -21.70
CA GLN A 263 15.92 5.50 -22.24
C GLN A 263 17.06 5.71 -21.23
N ASN A 264 16.87 6.59 -20.24
CA ASN A 264 17.90 6.95 -19.26
C ASN A 264 17.51 6.54 -17.83
N TYR A 265 16.80 5.43 -17.68
CA TYR A 265 16.27 4.96 -16.41
C TYR A 265 17.36 4.72 -15.35
N GLU A 266 18.58 4.30 -15.75
CA GLU A 266 19.72 4.14 -14.84
C GLU A 266 20.17 5.48 -14.22
N ARG A 267 20.11 6.58 -14.99
CA ARG A 267 20.42 7.92 -14.46
C ARG A 267 19.35 8.36 -13.47
N PHE A 268 18.08 8.14 -13.80
CA PHE A 268 16.98 8.46 -12.90
C PHE A 268 17.03 7.65 -11.59
N LYS A 269 17.31 6.34 -11.69
CA LYS A 269 17.53 5.45 -10.54
C LYS A 269 18.59 6.02 -9.58
N LYS A 270 19.75 6.45 -10.10
CA LYS A 270 20.81 7.04 -9.27
C LYS A 270 20.35 8.28 -8.50
N HIS A 271 19.56 9.17 -9.13
CA HIS A 271 19.00 10.34 -8.43
C HIS A 271 17.93 9.97 -7.40
N LEU A 272 17.20 8.86 -7.59
CA LEU A 272 16.27 8.34 -6.58
C LEU A 272 16.99 7.68 -5.40
N GLU A 273 18.10 6.96 -5.65
CA GLU A 273 18.96 6.38 -4.62
C GLU A 273 19.59 7.47 -3.74
N ASN A 274 19.98 8.59 -4.34
CA ASN A 274 20.61 9.69 -3.63
C ASN A 274 19.99 11.06 -3.95
N ILE A 275 18.80 11.31 -3.39
CA ILE A 275 18.11 12.61 -3.52
C ILE A 275 18.98 13.75 -2.97
N ASP A 276 19.15 14.83 -3.74
CA ASP A 276 20.04 15.95 -3.42
C ASP A 276 19.58 16.78 -2.22
N PHE A 277 18.28 17.11 -2.16
CA PHE A 277 17.70 17.79 -1.01
C PHE A 277 16.40 17.14 -0.58
N VAL A 278 16.25 16.98 0.73
CA VAL A 278 14.99 16.59 1.36
C VAL A 278 14.62 17.67 2.35
N ILE A 279 13.44 18.24 2.18
CA ILE A 279 12.83 19.20 3.08
C ILE A 279 11.67 18.48 3.77
N LYS A 280 11.65 18.51 5.10
CA LYS A 280 10.58 17.96 5.93
C LYS A 280 10.01 19.07 6.79
N SER A 281 8.72 19.36 6.64
CA SER A 281 8.02 20.39 7.40
C SER A 281 8.74 21.75 7.33
N GLY A 282 9.29 22.11 6.17
CA GLY A 282 10.02 23.36 5.95
C GLY A 282 11.47 23.39 6.43
N LYS A 283 11.98 22.30 7.01
CA LYS A 283 13.39 22.16 7.42
C LYS A 283 14.15 21.29 6.44
N VAL A 284 15.34 21.71 6.02
CA VAL A 284 16.23 20.88 5.21
C VAL A 284 16.78 19.75 6.11
N VAL A 285 16.38 18.51 5.83
CA VAL A 285 16.82 17.31 6.56
C VAL A 285 17.89 16.52 5.81
N LYS A 286 18.02 16.76 4.50
CA LYS A 286 19.13 16.25 3.70
C LYS A 286 19.63 17.35 2.78
N LYS A 287 20.95 17.51 2.73
CA LYS A 287 21.68 18.33 1.75
C LYS A 287 22.87 17.51 1.26
N GLN A 288 22.75 16.98 0.05
CA GLN A 288 23.70 16.06 -0.57
C GLN A 288 24.02 14.91 0.41
N ASN A 289 25.27 14.79 0.84
CA ASN A 289 25.71 13.71 1.73
C ASN A 289 25.43 13.98 3.22
N ASN A 290 24.93 15.17 3.59
CA ASN A 290 24.63 15.53 4.97
C ASN A 290 23.15 15.27 5.29
N ILE A 291 22.90 14.46 6.33
CA ILE A 291 21.55 14.11 6.79
C ILE A 291 21.38 14.54 8.26
N ASP A 292 20.31 15.26 8.56
CA ASP A 292 19.88 15.58 9.93
C ASP A 292 18.73 14.66 10.35
N LEU A 293 19.01 13.80 11.33
CA LEU A 293 18.05 12.83 11.87
C LEU A 293 17.31 13.35 13.11
N ASN A 294 17.55 14.59 13.55
CA ASN A 294 16.92 15.15 14.75
C ASN A 294 15.50 15.68 14.52
N VAL A 295 15.00 15.66 13.28
CA VAL A 295 13.66 16.17 12.97
C VAL A 295 12.60 15.18 13.44
N GLN A 296 11.76 15.65 14.36
CA GLN A 296 10.61 14.90 14.86
C GLN A 296 9.40 15.03 13.92
N GLY A 297 8.83 13.90 13.53
CA GLY A 297 7.57 13.83 12.77
C GLY A 297 6.32 13.96 13.65
N ASN A 298 5.16 14.08 13.00
CA ASN A 298 3.85 14.06 13.65
C ASN A 298 3.16 12.71 13.42
N ILE A 299 2.36 12.27 14.39
CA ILE A 299 1.40 11.19 14.25
C ILE A 299 0.07 11.80 13.81
N LEU A 300 -0.35 11.47 12.60
CA LEU A 300 -1.65 11.89 12.08
C LEU A 300 -2.74 10.99 12.66
N TRP A 301 -3.83 11.58 13.13
CA TRP A 301 -4.98 10.86 13.65
C TRP A 301 -6.28 11.56 13.28
N SER A 302 -7.41 10.86 13.36
CA SER A 302 -8.73 11.43 13.11
C SER A 302 -9.71 10.96 14.18
N LYS A 303 -10.59 11.86 14.61
CA LYS A 303 -11.80 11.47 15.32
C LYS A 303 -12.92 11.23 14.31
N GLY A 304 -13.58 10.08 14.40
CA GLY A 304 -14.84 9.90 13.67
C GLY A 304 -15.92 10.83 14.23
N LYS A 305 -16.91 11.15 13.41
CA LYS A 305 -18.14 11.81 13.86
C LYS A 305 -19.07 10.74 14.42
N THR A 306 -19.10 10.62 15.75
CA THR A 306 -19.98 9.70 16.46
C THR A 306 -21.24 10.40 16.93
N ASP A 307 -22.38 9.73 16.82
CA ASP A 307 -23.57 10.13 17.57
C ASP A 307 -23.31 9.94 19.08
N PRO A 308 -23.50 10.95 19.94
CA PRO A 308 -23.39 10.77 21.38
C PRO A 308 -24.43 9.78 21.94
N GLU A 309 -25.56 9.58 21.25
CA GLU A 309 -26.62 8.68 21.71
C GLU A 309 -26.14 7.22 21.79
N GLY A 310 -26.35 6.59 22.95
CA GLY A 310 -25.96 5.20 23.19
C GLY A 310 -24.47 4.97 23.49
N ARG A 311 -23.62 6.00 23.50
CA ARG A 311 -22.19 5.86 23.85
C ARG A 311 -22.00 5.22 25.21
N ASP A 312 -22.68 5.70 26.23
CA ASP A 312 -22.53 5.20 27.60
C ASP A 312 -22.98 3.74 27.72
N LEU A 313 -24.05 3.37 27.02
CA LEU A 313 -24.51 1.98 26.93
C LEU A 313 -23.46 1.08 26.26
N ILE A 314 -22.86 1.52 25.16
CA ILE A 314 -21.80 0.77 24.46
C ILE A 314 -20.57 0.60 25.37
N ILE A 315 -20.14 1.66 26.05
CA ILE A 315 -19.00 1.59 26.98
C ILE A 315 -19.31 0.67 28.16
N SER A 316 -20.51 0.74 28.74
CA SER A 316 -20.94 -0.16 29.80
C SER A 316 -20.91 -1.62 29.36
N LYS A 317 -21.45 -1.93 28.17
CA LYS A 317 -21.43 -3.29 27.62
C LYS A 317 -20.02 -3.78 27.32
N LYS A 318 -19.12 -2.90 26.86
CA LYS A 318 -17.71 -3.23 26.68
C LYS A 318 -17.05 -3.58 28.01
N LYS A 319 -17.22 -2.76 29.05
CA LYS A 319 -16.68 -3.04 30.38
C LYS A 319 -17.17 -4.38 30.93
N GLU A 320 -18.47 -4.65 30.81
CA GLU A 320 -19.07 -5.92 31.22
C GLU A 320 -18.48 -7.11 30.43
N PHE A 321 -18.32 -6.97 29.11
CA PHE A 321 -17.72 -7.99 28.26
C PHE A 321 -16.27 -8.28 28.69
N TYR A 322 -15.45 -7.25 28.87
CA TYR A 322 -14.05 -7.41 29.29
C TYR A 322 -13.97 -8.04 30.68
N GLN A 323 -14.81 -7.62 31.63
CA GLN A 323 -14.84 -8.21 32.97
C GLN A 323 -15.19 -9.71 32.95
N LYS A 324 -16.05 -10.15 32.03
CA LYS A 324 -16.51 -11.55 31.94
C LYS A 324 -15.58 -12.43 31.12
N TYR A 325 -14.99 -11.89 30.06
CA TYR A 325 -14.35 -12.70 29.01
C TYR A 325 -12.89 -12.35 28.76
N SER A 326 -12.40 -11.20 29.21
CA SER A 326 -11.03 -10.78 28.95
C SER A 326 -10.08 -11.08 30.11
N SER A 327 -8.83 -11.36 29.74
CA SER A 327 -7.71 -11.41 30.68
C SER A 327 -7.34 -10.04 31.29
N LEU A 328 -7.88 -8.92 30.77
CA LEU A 328 -7.63 -7.56 31.24
C LEU A 328 -8.93 -6.80 31.50
N PHE A 329 -8.89 -5.84 32.43
CA PHE A 329 -9.96 -4.86 32.58
C PHE A 329 -9.95 -3.86 31.42
N TYR A 330 -11.13 -3.37 31.02
CA TYR A 330 -11.25 -2.40 29.94
C TYR A 330 -10.44 -1.12 30.21
N GLU A 331 -10.35 -0.68 31.46
CA GLU A 331 -9.57 0.50 31.88
C GLU A 331 -8.07 0.35 31.63
N ALA A 332 -7.54 -0.87 31.57
CA ALA A 332 -6.12 -1.14 31.29
C ALA A 332 -5.73 -0.79 29.84
N TYR A 333 -6.71 -0.63 28.94
CA TYR A 333 -6.47 -0.25 27.54
C TYR A 333 -6.23 1.26 27.34
N ASN A 334 -6.28 2.08 28.39
CA ASN A 334 -5.99 3.50 28.27
C ASN A 334 -4.52 3.72 27.89
N ALA A 335 -4.28 4.00 26.60
CA ALA A 335 -2.97 4.40 26.10
C ALA A 335 -2.79 5.92 26.22
N ASN A 336 -1.72 6.35 26.87
CA ASN A 336 -1.32 7.76 26.90
C ASN A 336 -0.32 8.01 25.76
N VAL A 337 -0.77 8.71 24.71
CA VAL A 337 0.11 9.16 23.62
C VAL A 337 0.50 10.60 23.92
N ARG A 338 1.79 10.93 23.78
CA ARG A 338 2.27 12.30 24.03
C ARG A 338 1.56 13.29 23.10
N ASP A 339 0.74 14.18 23.66
CA ASP A 339 -0.08 15.13 22.89
C ASP A 339 0.72 16.01 21.92
N LYS A 340 1.98 16.31 22.25
CA LYS A 340 2.84 17.21 21.46
C LYS A 340 3.19 16.71 20.05
N ILE A 341 3.05 15.43 19.75
CA ILE A 341 3.34 14.87 18.42
C ILE A 341 2.08 14.53 17.63
N LEU A 342 0.89 14.71 18.21
CA LEU A 342 -0.38 14.39 17.55
C LEU A 342 -0.84 15.55 16.68
N ARG A 343 -1.21 15.25 15.43
CA ARG A 343 -1.88 16.20 14.54
C ARG A 343 -3.19 15.61 14.06
N GLU A 344 -4.29 16.23 14.44
CA GLU A 344 -5.63 15.85 13.98
C GLU A 344 -5.79 16.23 12.49
N ILE A 345 -6.28 15.27 11.69
CA ILE A 345 -6.72 15.50 10.32
C ILE A 345 -8.11 16.16 10.39
N ARG A 346 -8.25 17.36 9.81
CA ARG A 346 -9.49 18.16 9.84
C ARG A 346 -9.98 18.50 8.45
#